data_AF-A0A1H7XD25-F1
#
_entry.id   AF-A0A1H7XD25-F1
#
_cell.length_a   1.000
_cell.length_b   1.000
_cell.length_c   1.000
_cell.angle_alpha   90.00
_cell.angle_beta   90.00
_cell.angle_gamma   90.00
#
_symmetry.space_group_name_H-M   'P 1'
#
loop_
_entity.id
_entity.type
_entity.pdbx_description
1 polymer ?
#
loop_
_entity_poly.entity_id
_entity_poly.type
_entity_poly.pdbx_seq_one_letter_code
_entity_poly.pdbx_strand_id
1 'polypeptide(L)'
;MHGSLGLADPTLGGVAASAMSAVAAILPPRSWPSPFKQRFDALPYDIQVHLASHEAQRERALRRAQNDAASVRQKLAAFEAQTKDEKTNGNEAATRDKH
;
A
#
# COMPACT_ATOMS: atom_id res chain seq x y z
N MET A 1 -7.72 -3.40 -33.74
CA MET A 1 -7.05 -4.18 -32.69
C MET A 1 -5.84 -4.87 -33.32
N HIS A 2 -4.62 -4.40 -33.05
CA HIS A 2 -3.39 -4.93 -33.68
C HIS A 2 -3.01 -6.32 -33.14
N GLY A 3 -3.21 -6.55 -31.84
CA GLY A 3 -2.92 -7.84 -31.18
C GLY A 3 -3.80 -9.01 -31.63
N SER A 4 -5.03 -8.76 -32.07
CA SER A 4 -5.92 -9.83 -32.61
C SER A 4 -5.58 -10.25 -34.04
N LEU A 5 -4.73 -9.49 -34.73
CA LEU A 5 -4.29 -9.76 -36.10
C LEU A 5 -2.87 -10.35 -36.16
N GLY A 6 -2.22 -10.56 -35.00
CA GLY A 6 -0.82 -11.01 -34.95
C GLY A 6 0.20 -9.95 -35.38
N LEU A 7 -0.24 -8.70 -35.56
CA LEU A 7 0.66 -7.58 -35.86
C LEU A 7 1.22 -7.00 -34.56
N ALA A 8 2.49 -6.61 -34.59
CA ALA A 8 3.10 -5.83 -33.52
C ALA A 8 2.30 -4.55 -33.29
N ASP A 9 1.98 -4.24 -32.03
CA ASP A 9 1.30 -3.01 -31.69
C ASP A 9 2.22 -1.82 -31.98
N PRO A 10 1.87 -0.94 -32.92
CA PRO A 10 2.72 0.18 -33.30
C PRO A 10 2.91 1.19 -32.16
N THR A 11 2.06 1.16 -31.12
CA THR A 11 2.22 1.99 -29.92
C THR A 11 3.24 1.45 -28.92
N LEU A 12 3.70 0.20 -29.09
CA LEU A 12 4.71 -0.43 -28.24
C LEU A 12 6.15 -0.21 -28.74
N GLY A 13 6.35 0.38 -29.93
CA GLY A 13 7.68 0.57 -30.52
C GLY A 13 7.92 1.98 -31.09
N GLY A 14 9.15 2.47 -30.96
CA GLY A 14 9.65 3.65 -31.67
C GLY A 14 8.98 4.99 -31.28
N VAL A 15 8.77 5.85 -32.27
CA VAL A 15 8.30 7.23 -32.07
C VAL A 15 6.89 7.33 -31.49
N ALA A 16 6.02 6.35 -31.77
CA ALA A 16 4.66 6.34 -31.25
C ALA A 16 4.61 6.08 -29.74
N ALA A 17 5.42 5.14 -29.23
CA ALA A 17 5.56 4.92 -27.79
C ALA A 17 6.07 6.18 -27.07
N SER A 18 7.06 6.87 -27.64
CA SER A 18 7.60 8.12 -27.08
C SER A 18 6.57 9.25 -27.10
N ALA A 19 5.77 9.37 -28.16
CA ALA A 19 4.70 10.36 -28.24
C ALA A 19 3.58 10.07 -27.21
N MET A 20 3.22 8.80 -27.00
CA MET A 20 2.25 8.40 -25.99
C MET A 20 2.76 8.69 -24.57
N SER A 21 4.03 8.41 -24.26
CA SER A 21 4.63 8.81 -22.97
C SER A 21 4.59 10.32 -22.74
N ALA A 22 4.74 11.14 -23.79
CA ALA A 22 4.68 12.59 -23.68
C ALA A 22 3.24 13.12 -23.47
N VAL A 23 2.25 12.50 -24.10
CA VAL A 23 0.84 12.94 -24.04
C VAL A 23 0.10 12.36 -22.83
N ALA A 24 0.43 11.14 -22.41
CA ALA A 24 -0.28 10.39 -21.36
C ALA A 24 0.65 10.04 -20.18
N ALA A 25 1.56 10.95 -19.81
CA ALA A 25 2.59 10.71 -18.82
C ALA A 25 2.06 10.06 -17.52
N ILE A 26 2.66 8.92 -17.15
CA ILE A 26 2.35 8.20 -15.91
C ILE A 26 3.35 8.64 -14.87
N LEU A 27 2.84 9.16 -13.75
CA LEU A 27 3.72 9.57 -12.67
C LEU A 27 4.29 8.34 -11.95
N PRO A 28 5.60 8.32 -11.64
CA PRO A 28 6.17 7.24 -10.86
C PRO A 28 5.57 7.19 -9.45
N PRO A 29 5.55 6.02 -8.79
CA PRO A 29 5.01 5.89 -7.44
C PRO A 29 5.66 6.86 -6.46
N ARG A 30 4.85 7.55 -5.65
CA ARG A 30 5.32 8.61 -4.75
C ARG A 30 6.29 8.11 -3.69
N SER A 31 6.07 6.88 -3.21
CA SER A 31 6.87 6.18 -2.21
C SER A 31 8.30 5.87 -2.68
N TRP A 32 8.57 5.93 -3.98
CA TRP A 32 9.86 5.53 -4.51
C TRP A 32 10.96 6.59 -4.29
N PRO A 33 12.20 6.16 -3.99
CA PRO A 33 13.35 7.06 -4.00
C PRO A 33 13.61 7.68 -5.37
N SER A 34 14.21 8.87 -5.39
CA SER A 34 14.47 9.65 -6.61
C SER A 34 15.17 8.86 -7.74
N PRO A 35 16.22 8.04 -7.47
CA PRO A 35 16.88 7.27 -8.53
C PRO A 35 15.95 6.27 -9.24
N PHE A 36 14.96 5.72 -8.53
CA PHE A 36 14.00 4.80 -9.13
C PHE A 36 12.94 5.52 -9.96
N LYS A 37 12.57 6.75 -9.57
CA LYS A 37 11.67 7.60 -10.36
C LYS A 37 12.29 7.94 -11.72
N GLN A 38 13.57 8.32 -11.73
CA GLN A 38 14.31 8.57 -12.98
C GLN A 38 14.36 7.33 -13.89
N ARG A 39 14.59 6.15 -13.32
CA ARG A 39 14.58 4.89 -14.09
C ARG A 39 13.20 4.53 -14.60
N PHE A 40 12.14 4.85 -13.86
CA PHE A 40 10.76 4.63 -14.27
C PHE A 40 10.39 5.48 -15.49
N ASP A 41 10.76 6.76 -15.48
CA ASP A 41 10.48 7.69 -16.59
C ASP A 41 11.16 7.26 -17.90
N ALA A 42 12.29 6.53 -17.79
CA ALA A 42 13.01 5.95 -18.93
C ALA A 42 12.40 4.64 -19.47
N LEU A 43 11.41 4.05 -18.78
CA LEU A 43 10.77 2.81 -19.23
C LEU A 43 9.79 3.07 -20.38
N PRO A 44 9.56 2.07 -21.24
CA PRO A 44 8.44 2.07 -22.18
C PRO A 44 7.09 2.26 -21.48
N TYR A 45 6.15 2.91 -22.17
CA TYR A 45 4.86 3.31 -21.63
C TYR A 45 4.03 2.16 -21.05
N ASP A 46 3.99 1.02 -21.75
CA ASP A 46 3.30 -0.19 -21.34
C ASP A 46 3.85 -0.75 -20.02
N ILE A 47 5.17 -0.74 -19.86
CA ILE A 47 5.83 -1.15 -18.62
C ILE A 47 5.49 -0.16 -17.50
N GLN A 48 5.45 1.14 -17.78
CA GLN A 48 5.02 2.15 -16.80
C GLN A 48 3.58 1.88 -16.32
N VAL A 49 2.64 1.59 -17.24
CA VAL A 49 1.25 1.23 -16.91
C VAL A 49 1.20 0.00 -16.02
N HIS A 50 1.85 -1.08 -16.44
CA HIS A 50 1.82 -2.34 -15.71
C HIS A 50 2.39 -2.15 -14.29
N LEU A 51 3.54 -1.50 -14.19
CA LEU A 51 4.24 -1.32 -12.92
C LEU A 51 3.50 -0.37 -11.97
N ALA A 52 2.93 0.72 -12.49
CA ALA A 52 2.11 1.63 -11.70
C ALA A 52 0.85 0.95 -11.14
N SER A 53 0.16 0.13 -11.95
CA SER A 53 -1.02 -0.61 -11.50
C SER A 53 -0.69 -1.63 -10.42
N HIS A 54 0.40 -2.38 -10.60
CA HIS A 54 0.88 -3.37 -9.65
C HIS A 54 1.30 -2.73 -8.32
N GLU A 55 2.05 -1.62 -8.36
CA GLU A 55 2.48 -0.92 -7.15
C GLU A 55 1.30 -0.30 -6.39
N ALA A 56 0.30 0.24 -7.08
CA ALA A 56 -0.92 0.72 -6.45
C ALA A 56 -1.70 -0.40 -5.72
N GLN A 57 -1.73 -1.61 -6.29
CA GLN A 57 -2.33 -2.78 -5.65
C GLN A 57 -1.55 -3.18 -4.39
N ARG A 58 -0.22 -3.24 -4.49
CA ARG A 58 0.67 -3.56 -3.38
C ARG A 58 0.52 -2.57 -2.23
N GLU A 59 0.47 -1.27 -2.54
CA GLU A 59 0.32 -0.23 -1.52
C GLU A 59 -1.04 -0.32 -0.80
N ARG A 60 -2.12 -0.63 -1.52
CA ARG A 60 -3.44 -0.87 -0.90
C ARG A 60 -3.41 -2.07 0.04
N ALA A 61 -2.79 -3.17 -0.36
CA ALA A 61 -2.66 -4.36 0.48
C ALA A 61 -1.82 -4.06 1.74
N LEU A 62 -0.71 -3.33 1.59
CA LEU A 62 0.13 -2.92 2.70
C LEU A 62 -0.62 -2.05 3.72
N ARG A 63 -1.37 -1.05 3.25
CA ARG A 63 -2.18 -0.18 4.13
C ARG A 63 -3.24 -0.97 4.89
N ARG A 64 -3.89 -1.96 4.26
CA ARG A 64 -4.84 -2.85 4.94
C ARG A 64 -4.16 -3.62 6.06
N ALA A 65 -3.04 -4.29 5.77
CA ALA A 65 -2.30 -5.04 6.77
C ALA A 65 -1.83 -4.17 7.95
N GLN A 66 -1.38 -2.93 7.68
CA GLN A 66 -0.99 -1.98 8.73
C GLN A 66 -2.18 -1.56 9.61
N ASN A 67 -3.33 -1.27 9.00
CA ASN A 67 -4.54 -0.91 9.73
C ASN A 67 -5.05 -2.08 10.59
N ASP A 68 -5.02 -3.30 10.05
CA ASP A 68 -5.43 -4.50 10.78
C ASP A 68 -4.51 -4.74 11.99
N ALA A 69 -3.20 -4.64 11.79
CA ALA A 69 -2.22 -4.76 12.86
C ALA A 69 -2.40 -3.67 13.94
N ALA A 70 -2.68 -2.41 13.53
CA ALA A 70 -2.97 -1.33 14.45
C ALA A 70 -4.26 -1.58 15.25
N SER A 71 -5.32 -2.07 14.60
CA SER A 71 -6.59 -2.41 15.26
C SER A 71 -6.41 -3.52 16.29
N VAL A 72 -5.65 -4.58 15.96
CA VAL A 72 -5.35 -5.66 16.91
C VAL A 72 -4.57 -5.14 18.11
N ARG A 73 -3.55 -4.31 17.89
CA ARG A 73 -2.77 -3.69 18.99
C ARG A 73 -3.65 -2.83 19.90
N GLN A 74 -4.57 -2.06 19.32
CA GLN A 74 -5.51 -1.24 20.10
C GLN A 74 -6.46 -2.09 20.95
N LYS A 75 -7.03 -3.16 20.38
CA LYS A 75 -7.91 -4.09 21.11
C LYS A 75 -7.18 -4.80 22.24
N LEU A 76 -5.95 -5.22 22.00
CA LEU A 76 -5.11 -5.86 23.01
C LEU A 76 -4.81 -4.90 24.16
N ALA A 77 -4.39 -3.67 23.86
CA ALA A 77 -4.13 -2.65 24.88
C ALA A 77 -5.39 -2.31 25.71
N ALA A 78 -6.56 -2.24 25.06
CA ALA A 78 -7.82 -2.02 25.75
C ALA A 78 -8.19 -3.19 26.68
N PHE A 79 -7.95 -4.43 26.25
CA PHE A 79 -8.17 -5.60 27.08
C PHE A 79 -7.22 -5.63 28.29
N GLU A 80 -5.93 -5.37 28.06
CA GLU A 80 -4.94 -5.27 29.15
C GLU A 80 -5.31 -4.19 30.17
N ALA A 81 -5.78 -3.02 29.72
CA ALA A 81 -6.26 -1.96 30.60
C ALA A 81 -7.45 -2.41 31.47
N GLN A 82 -8.49 -3.02 30.87
CA GLN A 82 -9.64 -3.53 31.63
C GLN A 82 -9.23 -4.57 32.69
N THR A 83 -8.36 -5.52 32.32
CA THR A 83 -7.91 -6.54 33.29
C THR A 83 -7.08 -5.96 34.44
N LYS A 84 -6.39 -4.83 34.22
CA LYS A 84 -5.64 -4.14 35.26
C LYS A 84 -6.57 -3.40 36.21
N ASP A 85 -7.59 -2.72 35.69
CA ASP A 85 -8.58 -2.02 36.51
C ASP A 85 -9.41 -2.99 37.37
N GLU A 86 -9.80 -4.14 36.81
CA GLU A 86 -10.55 -5.18 37.52
C GLU A 86 -9.72 -5.81 38.66
N LYS A 87 -8.43 -6.09 38.43
CA LYS A 87 -7.51 -6.57 39.48
C LYS A 87 -7.28 -5.54 40.59
N THR A 88 -7.27 -4.26 40.26
CA THR A 88 -7.05 -3.19 41.25
C THR A 88 -8.28 -3.02 42.14
N ASN A 89 -9.48 -2.99 41.54
CA ASN A 89 -10.73 -2.93 42.28
C ASN A 89 -11.00 -4.18 43.13
N GLY A 90 -10.69 -5.37 42.64
CA GLY A 90 -10.84 -6.61 43.40
C GLY A 90 -9.94 -6.69 44.65
N ASN A 91 -8.75 -6.08 44.58
CA ASN A 91 -7.82 -6.06 45.71
C ASN A 91 -8.23 -5.03 46.78
N GLU A 92 -8.84 -3.91 46.38
CA GLU A 92 -9.40 -2.89 47.30
C GLU A 92 -10.68 -3.38 48.00
N ALA A 93 -11.53 -4.16 47.32
CA ALA A 93 -12.71 -4.76 47.93
C ALA A 93 -12.34 -5.82 48.98
N ALA A 94 -11.32 -6.65 48.72
CA ALA A 94 -10.86 -7.69 49.65
C ALA A 94 -10.14 -7.15 50.90
N THR A 95 -9.64 -5.91 50.85
CA THR A 95 -8.99 -5.25 52.01
C THR A 95 -9.99 -4.53 52.91
N ARG A 96 -11.17 -4.16 52.41
CA ARG A 96 -12.23 -3.48 53.18
C ARG A 96 -13.09 -4.40 54.07
N ASP A 97 -13.13 -5.70 53.79
CA ASP A 97 -13.94 -6.69 54.51
C ASP A 97 -13.24 -7.30 55.75
N LYS A 98 -12.05 -6.81 56.11
CA LYS A 98 -11.22 -7.34 57.22
C LYS A 98 -11.17 -6.45 58.47
N HIS A 99 -12.08 -5.47 58.61
CA HIS A 99 -12.07 -4.54 59.74
C HIS A 99 -13.37 -4.48 60.52
#